data_AF-A0A967EXL1-F1
#
_entry.id   AF-A0A967EXL1-F1
#
_cell.length_a   1.000
_cell.length_b   1.000
_cell.length_c   1.000
_cell.angle_alpha   90.00
_cell.angle_beta   90.00
_cell.angle_gamma   90.00
#
_symmetry.space_group_name_H-M   'P 1'
#
loop_
_entity.id
_entity.type
_entity.pdbx_description
1 polymer ?
#
loop_
_entity_poly.entity_id
_entity_poly.type
_entity_poly.pdbx_seq_one_letter_code
_entity_poly.pdbx_strand_id
1 'polypeptide(L)'
;MSPALLQSLQEQPTEPLRGRAGGADFEISVMIPEYRRRLVEHYEPDCGSPVTAPPFRHFGLLAAFSSPVELPLHDRTKTLHAELRRLVHTFGPVILRNVHLSDEARCADQRNVFANLEFHIDRGPTQADHYTLFWRDPFDAIQRQPRSSSTLVLANAAACLQAQKEGHGGSEFKKSYRLFEKEPVAELVNKVLVEIPWRAAEGVGEVAILDNSTVLHASYYAHPELRGYPISVRYLF
;
A
#
# COMPACT_ATOMS: atom_id res chain seq x y z
N MET A 1 11.85 9.86 -11.22
CA MET A 1 12.74 9.91 -10.04
C MET A 1 14.14 9.54 -10.51
N SER A 2 15.23 10.08 -9.96
CA SER A 2 16.56 9.71 -10.49
C SER A 2 16.88 8.24 -10.17
N PRO A 3 17.53 7.49 -11.07
CA PRO A 3 18.00 6.14 -10.77
C PRO A 3 18.87 6.06 -9.51
N ALA A 4 19.65 7.11 -9.23
CA ALA A 4 20.49 7.23 -8.04
C ALA A 4 19.68 7.26 -6.74
N LEU A 5 18.53 7.95 -6.72
CA LEU A 5 17.66 7.99 -5.54
C LEU A 5 17.06 6.61 -5.25
N LEU A 6 16.63 5.89 -6.30
CA LEU A 6 16.11 4.53 -6.15
C LEU A 6 17.17 3.58 -5.59
N GLN A 7 18.38 3.64 -6.13
CA GLN A 7 19.50 2.83 -5.65
C GLN A 7 19.81 3.15 -4.18
N SER A 8 19.84 4.43 -3.82
CA SER A 8 20.08 4.87 -2.44
C SER A 8 19.03 4.31 -1.47
N LEU A 9 17.74 4.30 -1.85
CA LEU A 9 16.68 3.68 -1.03
C LEU A 9 16.85 2.16 -0.85
N GLN A 10 17.49 1.48 -1.79
CA GLN A 10 17.77 0.04 -1.66
C GLN A 10 19.04 -0.25 -0.84
N GLU A 11 20.01 0.65 -0.86
CA GLU A 11 21.28 0.49 -0.14
C GLU A 11 21.19 0.98 1.30
N GLN A 12 20.41 2.06 1.54
CA GLN A 12 20.24 2.71 2.84
C GLN A 12 18.74 2.81 3.20
N PRO A 13 18.03 1.67 3.33
CA PRO A 13 16.57 1.65 3.46
C PRO A 13 16.05 2.21 4.78
N THR A 14 16.92 2.48 5.76
CA THR A 14 16.55 3.07 7.05
C THR A 14 16.65 4.59 7.06
N GLU A 15 17.29 5.19 6.06
CA GLU A 15 17.50 6.63 6.01
C GLU A 15 16.50 7.27 5.05
N PRO A 16 15.72 8.28 5.51
CA PRO A 16 14.88 9.03 4.61
C PRO A 16 15.73 9.85 3.64
N LEU A 17 15.32 9.87 2.37
CA LEU A 17 15.95 10.71 1.35
C LEU A 17 15.08 11.92 1.06
N ARG A 18 15.71 13.00 0.61
CA ARG A 18 15.02 14.23 0.24
C ARG A 18 15.14 14.49 -1.25
N GLY A 19 14.10 15.08 -1.82
CA GLY A 19 14.05 15.46 -3.22
C GLY A 19 13.03 16.54 -3.49
N ARG A 20 12.84 16.84 -4.77
CA ARG A 20 11.85 17.83 -5.23
C ARG A 20 11.05 17.26 -6.40
N ALA A 21 9.73 17.42 -6.37
CA ALA A 21 8.83 17.03 -7.46
C ALA A 21 7.56 17.89 -7.42
N GLY A 22 6.99 18.20 -8.59
CA GLY A 22 5.79 19.04 -8.69
C GLY A 22 5.95 20.44 -8.05
N GLY A 23 7.18 20.96 -8.00
CA GLY A 23 7.49 22.26 -7.39
C GLY A 23 7.69 22.22 -5.86
N ALA A 24 7.31 21.14 -5.19
CA ALA A 24 7.42 20.96 -3.74
C ALA A 24 8.57 20.04 -3.35
N ASP A 25 9.14 20.28 -2.17
CA ASP A 25 10.12 19.38 -1.56
C ASP A 25 9.39 18.16 -0.97
N PHE A 26 10.05 17.02 -0.97
CA PHE A 26 9.53 15.82 -0.34
C PHE A 26 10.61 15.07 0.43
N GLU A 27 10.16 14.30 1.41
CA GLU A 27 10.93 13.26 2.09
C GLU A 27 10.38 11.90 1.71
N ILE A 28 11.23 10.94 1.37
CA ILE A 28 10.85 9.59 0.96
C ILE A 28 11.57 8.54 1.81
N SER A 29 10.85 7.54 2.26
CA SER A 29 11.37 6.49 3.14
C SER A 29 10.75 5.13 2.84
N VAL A 30 11.53 4.07 3.09
CA VAL A 30 11.02 2.69 3.09
C VAL A 30 10.28 2.44 4.39
N MET A 31 9.08 1.87 4.31
CA MET A 31 8.25 1.62 5.50
C MET A 31 8.72 0.38 6.27
N ILE A 32 9.09 -0.68 5.54
CA ILE A 32 9.61 -1.93 6.12
C ILE A 32 10.95 -2.29 5.48
N PRO A 33 12.08 -1.84 6.07
CA PRO A 33 13.40 -2.23 5.60
C PRO A 33 13.65 -3.72 5.89
N GLU A 34 14.48 -4.34 5.06
CA GLU A 34 14.83 -5.77 5.14
C GLU A 34 13.62 -6.73 5.24
N TYR A 35 12.54 -6.41 4.52
CA TYR A 35 11.28 -7.15 4.56
C TYR A 35 11.45 -8.66 4.37
N ARG A 36 12.32 -9.08 3.44
CA ARG A 36 12.63 -10.51 3.24
C ARG A 36 13.12 -11.18 4.52
N ARG A 37 14.09 -10.57 5.22
CA ARG A 37 14.63 -11.10 6.48
C ARG A 37 13.53 -11.17 7.55
N ARG A 38 12.73 -10.10 7.67
CA ARG A 38 11.62 -10.05 8.63
C ARG A 38 10.56 -11.13 8.40
N LEU A 39 10.26 -11.45 7.14
CA LEU A 39 9.33 -12.54 6.82
C LEU A 39 9.89 -13.90 7.21
N VAL A 40 11.18 -14.16 6.95
CA VAL A 40 11.84 -15.40 7.39
C VAL A 40 11.78 -15.52 8.91
N GLU A 41 12.22 -14.49 9.64
CA GLU A 41 12.22 -14.49 11.11
C GLU A 41 10.82 -14.68 11.72
N HIS A 42 9.79 -14.13 11.08
CA HIS A 42 8.42 -14.22 11.59
C HIS A 42 7.75 -15.57 11.29
N TYR A 43 8.00 -16.17 10.11
CA TYR A 43 7.24 -17.34 9.63
C TYR A 43 8.01 -18.66 9.67
N GLU A 44 9.34 -18.65 9.57
CA GLU A 44 10.14 -19.88 9.54
C GLU A 44 9.96 -20.79 10.77
N PRO A 45 9.82 -20.25 12.01
CA PRO A 45 9.58 -21.09 13.19
C PRO A 45 8.30 -21.94 13.11
N ASP A 46 7.29 -21.47 12.38
CA ASP A 46 5.95 -22.07 12.35
C ASP A 46 5.66 -22.83 11.04
N CYS A 47 6.32 -22.49 9.94
CA CYS A 47 6.01 -23.06 8.62
C CYS A 47 6.71 -24.41 8.33
N GLY A 48 7.71 -24.83 9.11
CA GLY A 48 8.36 -26.15 8.97
C GLY A 48 9.11 -26.39 7.65
N SER A 49 9.17 -25.39 6.76
CA SER A 49 9.88 -25.41 5.48
C SER A 49 10.48 -24.01 5.21
N PRO A 50 11.58 -23.90 4.45
CA PRO A 50 12.18 -22.62 4.15
C PRO A 50 11.17 -21.69 3.48
N VAL A 51 11.06 -20.47 3.99
CA VAL A 51 10.24 -19.42 3.38
C VAL A 51 10.82 -19.12 1.99
N THR A 52 10.06 -19.44 0.94
CA THR A 52 10.46 -19.06 -0.42
C THR A 52 10.55 -17.54 -0.50
N ALA A 53 11.67 -17.04 -1.01
CA ALA A 53 12.03 -15.64 -0.87
C ALA A 53 10.93 -14.71 -1.46
N PRO A 54 10.31 -13.85 -0.64
CA PRO A 54 9.36 -12.84 -1.12
C PRO A 54 10.00 -11.93 -2.18
N PRO A 55 9.20 -11.40 -3.13
CA PRO A 55 9.72 -10.61 -4.25
C PRO A 55 10.37 -9.29 -3.80
N PHE A 56 9.96 -8.77 -2.64
CA PHE A 56 10.40 -7.50 -2.12
C PHE A 56 11.58 -7.65 -1.15
N ARG A 57 12.70 -6.98 -1.44
CA ARG A 57 13.80 -6.80 -0.47
C ARG A 57 13.37 -5.88 0.68
N HIS A 58 12.61 -4.84 0.33
CA HIS A 58 12.07 -3.79 1.18
C HIS A 58 10.61 -3.59 0.81
N PHE A 59 9.75 -3.28 1.76
CA PHE A 59 8.31 -3.24 1.51
C PHE A 59 7.65 -1.97 2.01
N GLY A 60 6.84 -1.36 1.17
CA GLY A 60 6.23 -0.06 1.36
C GLY A 60 7.20 1.10 1.12
N LEU A 61 6.72 2.13 0.45
CA LEU A 61 7.40 3.39 0.25
C LEU A 61 6.45 4.54 0.61
N LEU A 62 6.90 5.47 1.44
CA LEU A 62 6.16 6.68 1.80
C LEU A 62 6.93 7.90 1.29
N ALA A 63 6.30 8.71 0.44
CA ALA A 63 6.78 10.03 0.07
C ALA A 63 5.84 11.10 0.64
N ALA A 64 6.37 12.01 1.47
CA ALA A 64 5.61 13.09 2.09
C ALA A 64 6.10 14.44 1.58
N PHE A 65 5.19 15.21 0.96
CA PHE A 65 5.50 16.53 0.42
C PHE A 65 5.31 17.62 1.48
N SER A 66 6.23 18.59 1.48
CA SER A 66 6.23 19.70 2.46
C SER A 66 5.07 20.67 2.27
N SER A 67 4.54 20.78 1.04
CA SER A 67 3.35 21.56 0.70
C SER A 67 2.41 20.75 -0.20
N PRO A 68 1.11 21.09 -0.25
CA PRO A 68 0.17 20.46 -1.17
C PRO A 68 0.67 20.54 -2.60
N VAL A 69 0.62 19.41 -3.32
CA VAL A 69 1.06 19.33 -4.70
C VAL A 69 0.08 18.53 -5.55
N GLU A 70 -0.23 19.06 -6.72
CA GLU A 70 -0.90 18.29 -7.77
C GLU A 70 0.14 17.43 -8.48
N LEU A 71 -0.09 16.12 -8.55
CA LEU A 71 0.77 15.23 -9.34
C LEU A 71 -0.05 14.50 -10.39
N PRO A 72 0.37 14.53 -11.67
CA PRO A 72 -0.15 13.60 -12.66
C PRO A 72 0.41 12.23 -12.29
N LEU A 73 -0.44 11.32 -11.82
CA LEU A 73 -0.04 9.95 -11.45
C LEU A 73 -0.25 8.97 -12.62
N HIS A 74 -1.20 9.28 -13.49
CA HIS A 74 -1.51 8.50 -14.68
C HIS A 74 -1.95 9.44 -15.81
N ASP A 75 -1.93 8.93 -17.04
CA ASP A 75 -2.44 9.67 -18.20
C ASP A 75 -3.97 9.56 -18.35
N ARG A 76 -4.51 10.15 -19.43
CA ARG A 76 -5.94 10.11 -19.75
C ARG A 76 -6.46 8.71 -20.10
N THR A 77 -5.58 7.77 -20.46
CA THR A 77 -5.95 6.37 -20.75
C THR A 77 -5.84 5.49 -19.51
N LYS A 78 -5.65 6.09 -18.32
CA LYS A 78 -5.49 5.41 -17.03
C LYS A 78 -4.21 4.57 -16.96
N THR A 79 -3.18 4.94 -17.72
CA THR A 79 -1.86 4.29 -17.65
C THR A 79 -1.03 4.94 -16.56
N LEU A 80 -0.61 4.16 -15.57
CA LEU A 80 0.25 4.61 -14.48
C LEU A 80 1.63 5.01 -15.02
N HIS A 81 2.16 6.15 -14.58
CA HIS A 81 3.48 6.59 -15.04
C HIS A 81 4.56 5.56 -14.77
N ALA A 82 5.48 5.39 -15.72
CA ALA A 82 6.54 4.36 -15.68
C ALA A 82 7.39 4.43 -14.40
N GLU A 83 7.66 5.64 -13.90
CA GLU A 83 8.40 5.84 -12.66
C GLU A 83 7.66 5.32 -11.43
N LEU A 84 6.34 5.53 -11.35
CA LEU A 84 5.51 5.00 -10.27
C LEU A 84 5.39 3.48 -10.38
N ARG A 85 5.21 2.92 -11.59
CA ARG A 85 5.24 1.47 -11.81
C ARG A 85 6.55 0.84 -11.34
N ARG A 86 7.68 1.48 -11.64
CA ARG A 86 9.00 1.05 -11.16
C ARG A 86 9.09 1.05 -9.63
N LEU A 87 8.57 2.08 -8.97
CA LEU A 87 8.52 2.15 -7.51
C LEU A 87 7.64 1.04 -6.92
N VAL A 88 6.45 0.83 -7.48
CA VAL A 88 5.51 -0.21 -7.03
C VAL A 88 6.12 -1.61 -7.22
N HIS A 89 6.73 -1.89 -8.36
CA HIS A 89 7.42 -3.18 -8.57
C HIS A 89 8.60 -3.38 -7.62
N THR A 90 9.26 -2.30 -7.18
CA THR A 90 10.44 -2.40 -6.33
C THR A 90 10.08 -2.56 -4.86
N PHE A 91 9.07 -1.84 -4.37
CA PHE A 91 8.76 -1.74 -2.95
C PHE A 91 7.35 -2.23 -2.59
N GLY A 92 6.52 -2.63 -3.55
CA GLY A 92 5.11 -2.95 -3.30
C GLY A 92 4.27 -1.68 -3.17
N PRO A 93 3.57 -1.43 -2.05
CA PRO A 93 2.72 -0.24 -1.93
C PRO A 93 3.53 1.06 -1.96
N VAL A 94 3.07 2.04 -2.74
CA VAL A 94 3.62 3.41 -2.76
C VAL A 94 2.58 4.37 -2.23
N ILE A 95 2.91 5.07 -1.14
CA ILE A 95 2.04 6.03 -0.46
C ILE A 95 2.62 7.43 -0.69
N LEU A 96 1.77 8.36 -1.13
CA LEU A 96 2.10 9.76 -1.30
C LEU A 96 1.23 10.61 -0.37
N ARG A 97 1.84 11.50 0.41
CA ARG A 97 1.14 12.41 1.33
C ARG A 97 1.33 13.85 0.91
N ASN A 98 0.28 14.64 1.13
CA ASN A 98 0.14 16.02 0.70
C ASN A 98 0.08 16.14 -0.83
N VAL A 99 -0.49 15.12 -1.47
CA VAL A 99 -0.68 15.03 -2.91
C VAL A 99 -2.17 15.00 -3.22
N HIS A 100 -2.58 15.72 -4.26
CA HIS A 100 -3.92 15.60 -4.82
C HIS A 100 -3.87 15.31 -6.33
N LEU A 101 -4.98 14.77 -6.84
CA LEU A 101 -5.19 14.57 -8.27
C LEU A 101 -5.75 15.86 -8.88
N SER A 102 -5.66 16.00 -10.21
CA SER A 102 -6.32 17.09 -10.94
C SER A 102 -7.84 16.97 -10.85
N ASP A 103 -8.56 18.07 -11.09
CA ASP A 103 -10.03 18.09 -11.07
C ASP A 103 -10.64 17.04 -12.01
N GLU A 104 -10.12 16.89 -13.22
CA GLU A 104 -10.61 15.87 -14.16
C GLU A 104 -10.39 14.46 -13.62
N ALA A 105 -9.27 14.25 -12.92
CA ALA A 105 -8.93 12.97 -12.34
C ALA A 105 -9.72 12.66 -11.06
N ARG A 106 -10.44 13.62 -10.45
CA ARG A 106 -11.26 13.38 -9.23
C ARG A 106 -12.74 13.07 -9.52
N CYS A 107 -13.20 13.32 -10.75
CA CYS A 107 -14.63 13.31 -11.10
C CYS A 107 -15.25 11.94 -11.44
N ALA A 108 -14.47 10.84 -11.54
CA ALA A 108 -14.90 9.64 -12.27
C ALA A 108 -14.75 8.32 -11.49
N ASP A 109 -15.05 8.34 -10.19
CA ASP A 109 -14.48 7.35 -9.28
C ASP A 109 -15.46 6.57 -8.42
N GLN A 110 -15.07 5.32 -8.16
CA GLN A 110 -15.75 4.43 -7.22
C GLN A 110 -15.35 4.82 -5.80
N ARG A 111 -16.23 4.52 -4.84
CA ARG A 111 -15.96 4.71 -3.41
C ARG A 111 -16.16 3.37 -2.72
N ASN A 112 -15.10 2.83 -2.12
CA ASN A 112 -15.13 1.50 -1.53
C ASN A 112 -14.98 1.56 0.00
N VAL A 113 -15.71 0.66 0.65
CA VAL A 113 -15.46 0.22 2.03
C VAL A 113 -15.37 -1.30 1.96
N PHE A 114 -14.25 -1.84 2.41
CA PHE A 114 -14.02 -3.29 2.40
C PHE A 114 -14.29 -3.89 3.78
N ALA A 115 -14.54 -5.19 3.82
CA ALA A 115 -14.69 -5.91 5.09
C ALA A 115 -13.38 -5.83 5.92
N ASN A 116 -13.54 -5.85 7.25
CA ASN A 116 -12.41 -5.80 8.19
C ASN A 116 -11.59 -7.09 8.09
N LEU A 117 -10.26 -6.97 7.94
CA LEU A 117 -9.30 -8.07 7.88
C LEU A 117 -9.56 -9.14 6.81
N GLU A 118 -10.35 -8.80 5.79
CA GLU A 118 -10.50 -9.63 4.60
C GLU A 118 -9.51 -9.15 3.54
N PHE A 119 -8.35 -9.82 3.48
CA PHE A 119 -7.28 -9.52 2.54
C PHE A 119 -7.62 -10.04 1.16
N HIS A 120 -7.73 -9.15 0.18
CA HIS A 120 -8.14 -9.51 -1.17
C HIS A 120 -7.40 -8.71 -2.25
N ILE A 121 -7.51 -9.20 -3.48
CA ILE A 121 -7.18 -8.45 -4.70
C ILE A 121 -8.48 -7.97 -5.34
N ASP A 122 -8.48 -6.72 -5.79
CA ASP A 122 -9.59 -6.14 -6.54
C ASP A 122 -9.59 -6.66 -7.99
N ARG A 123 -8.38 -6.83 -8.55
CA ARG A 123 -8.16 -7.20 -9.95
C ARG A 123 -7.43 -8.52 -10.05
N GLY A 124 -8.00 -9.47 -10.78
CA GLY A 124 -7.43 -10.79 -11.03
C GLY A 124 -6.37 -10.79 -12.14
N PRO A 125 -5.65 -11.92 -12.32
CA PRO A 125 -4.54 -12.03 -13.28
C PRO A 125 -4.95 -11.88 -14.75
N THR A 126 -6.24 -12.01 -15.07
CA THR A 126 -6.77 -11.85 -16.44
C THR A 126 -7.10 -10.39 -16.78
N GLN A 127 -6.98 -9.47 -15.82
CA GLN A 127 -7.33 -8.06 -15.98
C GLN A 127 -6.05 -7.25 -16.18
N ALA A 128 -5.99 -6.48 -17.27
CA ALA A 128 -4.80 -5.73 -17.63
C ALA A 128 -4.55 -4.50 -16.74
N ASP A 129 -5.61 -3.93 -16.16
CA ASP A 129 -5.61 -2.80 -15.23
C ASP A 129 -5.37 -3.26 -13.78
N HIS A 130 -4.21 -3.85 -13.52
CA HIS A 130 -3.86 -4.50 -12.26
C HIS A 130 -3.37 -3.53 -11.18
N TYR A 131 -3.16 -2.25 -11.48
CA TYR A 131 -2.83 -1.27 -10.45
C TYR A 131 -4.10 -0.70 -9.82
N THR A 132 -4.10 -0.54 -8.50
CA THR A 132 -5.16 0.14 -7.76
C THR A 132 -4.63 1.42 -7.14
N LEU A 133 -5.30 2.51 -7.45
CA LEU A 133 -5.07 3.84 -6.89
C LEU A 133 -6.17 4.12 -5.86
N PHE A 134 -5.80 4.20 -4.59
CA PHE A 134 -6.66 4.71 -3.52
C PHE A 134 -6.28 6.16 -3.21
N TRP A 135 -7.24 7.02 -2.90
CA TRP A 135 -6.93 8.35 -2.38
C TRP A 135 -8.00 8.90 -1.46
N ARG A 136 -7.50 9.77 -0.58
CA ARG A 136 -8.24 10.65 0.31
C ARG A 136 -8.21 12.04 -0.31
N ASP A 137 -9.32 12.46 -0.91
CA ASP A 137 -9.41 13.76 -1.57
C ASP A 137 -9.44 14.91 -0.53
N PRO A 138 -8.45 15.83 -0.53
CA PRO A 138 -8.43 16.94 0.42
C PRO A 138 -9.54 17.97 0.19
N PHE A 139 -10.21 17.94 -0.96
CA PHE A 139 -11.27 18.88 -1.32
C PHE A 139 -12.69 18.30 -1.15
N ASP A 140 -12.81 16.98 -0.96
CA ASP A 140 -14.10 16.35 -0.69
C ASP A 140 -14.54 16.63 0.75
N ALA A 141 -15.81 17.01 0.93
CA ALA A 141 -16.34 17.43 2.24
C ALA A 141 -16.22 16.36 3.33
N ILE A 142 -16.22 15.08 2.96
CA ILE A 142 -16.07 13.95 3.88
C ILE A 142 -14.60 13.54 3.96
N GLN A 143 -13.94 13.30 2.81
CA GLN A 143 -12.60 12.75 2.79
C GLN A 143 -11.52 13.73 3.25
N ARG A 144 -11.80 15.03 3.26
CA ARG A 144 -10.88 16.02 3.86
C ARG A 144 -10.61 15.74 5.34
N GLN A 145 -11.53 15.09 6.06
CA GLN A 145 -11.36 14.74 7.47
C GLN A 145 -10.43 13.53 7.65
N PRO A 146 -9.69 13.43 8.78
CA PRO A 146 -8.95 12.21 9.12
C PRO A 146 -9.88 10.99 9.18
N ARG A 147 -9.49 9.88 8.57
CA ARG A 147 -10.23 8.62 8.62
C ARG A 147 -9.89 7.85 9.90
N SER A 148 -10.89 7.18 10.48
CA SER A 148 -10.71 6.33 11.68
C SER A 148 -10.22 4.91 11.37
N SER A 149 -10.36 4.47 10.12
CA SER A 149 -9.98 3.15 9.63
C SER A 149 -8.81 3.25 8.68
N SER A 150 -7.93 2.26 8.70
CA SER A 150 -6.77 2.15 7.82
C SER A 150 -6.97 1.12 6.71
N THR A 151 -6.05 1.10 5.76
CA THR A 151 -5.89 -0.01 4.80
C THR A 151 -4.60 -0.74 5.16
N LEU A 152 -4.69 -2.04 5.38
CA LEU A 152 -3.52 -2.91 5.53
C LEU A 152 -3.14 -3.47 4.17
N VAL A 153 -1.85 -3.55 3.90
CA VAL A 153 -1.28 -4.14 2.69
C VAL A 153 -0.29 -5.23 3.07
N LEU A 154 -0.43 -6.38 2.42
CA LEU A 154 0.37 -7.58 2.65
C LEU A 154 0.87 -8.10 1.31
N ALA A 155 2.14 -8.47 1.21
CA ALA A 155 2.65 -9.14 0.00
C ALA A 155 1.98 -10.51 -0.18
N ASN A 156 1.69 -10.93 -1.42
CA ASN A 156 1.04 -12.22 -1.70
C ASN A 156 1.78 -13.40 -1.07
N ALA A 157 3.12 -13.38 -1.13
CA ALA A 157 3.95 -14.39 -0.48
C ALA A 157 3.74 -14.46 1.05
N ALA A 158 3.61 -13.31 1.70
CA ALA A 158 3.38 -13.26 3.15
C ALA A 158 1.96 -13.72 3.53
N ALA A 159 0.96 -13.49 2.67
CA ALA A 159 -0.38 -14.03 2.86
C ALA A 159 -0.40 -15.56 2.78
N CYS A 160 0.33 -16.16 1.83
CA CYS A 160 0.48 -17.61 1.77
C CYS A 160 1.17 -18.18 3.03
N LEU A 161 2.21 -17.51 3.53
CA LEU A 161 2.88 -17.90 4.77
C LEU A 161 1.97 -17.80 6.00
N GLN A 162 1.22 -16.71 6.13
CA GLN A 162 0.24 -16.57 7.22
C GLN A 162 -0.86 -17.64 7.13
N ALA A 163 -1.37 -17.90 5.92
CA ALA A 163 -2.36 -18.96 5.72
C ALA A 163 -1.81 -20.35 6.11
N GLN A 164 -0.54 -20.63 5.82
CA GLN A 164 0.13 -21.85 6.25
C GLN A 164 0.28 -21.92 7.78
N LYS A 165 0.77 -20.84 8.41
CA LYS A 165 0.90 -20.69 9.86
C LYS A 165 -0.44 -20.91 10.58
N GLU A 166 -1.54 -20.43 10.01
CA GLU A 166 -2.89 -20.58 10.56
C GLU A 166 -3.56 -21.93 10.23
N GLY A 167 -2.93 -22.79 9.43
CA GLY A 167 -3.43 -24.11 9.07
C GLY A 167 -4.52 -24.11 7.99
N HIS A 168 -4.61 -23.05 7.17
CA HIS A 168 -5.68 -22.86 6.16
C HIS A 168 -5.55 -23.78 4.93
N GLY A 169 -4.56 -24.68 4.90
CA GLY A 169 -4.38 -25.72 3.88
C GLY A 169 -4.04 -25.20 2.48
N GLY A 170 -2.93 -25.68 1.92
CA GLY A 170 -2.53 -25.45 0.53
C GLY A 170 -1.51 -24.32 0.35
N SER A 171 -0.54 -24.55 -0.54
CA SER A 171 0.44 -23.55 -1.00
C SER A 171 -0.10 -22.63 -2.10
N GLU A 172 -1.36 -22.82 -2.50
CA GLU A 172 -1.98 -22.10 -3.61
C GLU A 172 -2.49 -20.71 -3.19
N PHE A 173 -2.20 -19.72 -4.03
CA PHE A 173 -2.68 -18.36 -3.86
C PHE A 173 -4.20 -18.28 -4.04
N LYS A 174 -4.88 -17.59 -3.12
CA LYS A 174 -6.33 -17.35 -3.13
C LYS A 174 -6.60 -15.86 -3.37
N LYS A 175 -7.72 -15.56 -4.02
CA LYS A 175 -8.15 -14.17 -4.28
C LYS A 175 -8.49 -13.40 -3.00
N SER A 176 -8.94 -14.11 -1.96
CA SER A 176 -9.33 -13.55 -0.67
C SER A 176 -8.89 -14.47 0.47
N TYR A 177 -8.50 -13.89 1.60
CA TYR A 177 -8.16 -14.55 2.84
C TYR A 177 -8.73 -13.78 4.04
N ARG A 178 -9.14 -14.51 5.08
CA ARG A 178 -9.23 -13.98 6.43
C ARG A 178 -7.96 -14.42 7.16
N LEU A 179 -7.16 -13.46 7.60
CA LEU A 179 -5.85 -13.69 8.21
C LEU A 179 -5.74 -12.87 9.50
N PHE A 180 -4.84 -13.31 10.37
CA PHE A 180 -4.51 -12.68 11.65
C PHE A 180 -5.67 -12.69 12.65
N GLU A 181 -6.61 -13.64 12.54
CA GLU A 181 -7.75 -13.74 13.46
C GLU A 181 -7.31 -14.01 14.92
N LYS A 182 -6.09 -14.54 15.10
CA LYS A 182 -5.53 -14.92 16.41
C LYS A 182 -4.33 -14.06 16.84
N GLU A 183 -3.98 -13.03 16.07
CA GLU A 183 -2.80 -12.21 16.33
C GLU A 183 -3.18 -10.73 16.51
N PRO A 184 -2.51 -10.00 17.42
CA PRO A 184 -2.71 -8.57 17.55
C PRO A 184 -2.14 -7.85 16.32
N VAL A 185 -3.00 -7.53 15.34
CA VAL A 185 -2.62 -6.90 14.06
C VAL A 185 -1.73 -5.66 14.23
N ALA A 186 -1.97 -4.86 15.26
CA ALA A 186 -1.15 -3.69 15.58
C ALA A 186 0.34 -4.02 15.78
N GLU A 187 0.66 -5.21 16.28
CA GLU A 187 2.04 -5.66 16.47
C GLU A 187 2.72 -6.16 15.18
N LEU A 188 1.93 -6.42 14.13
CA LEU A 188 2.40 -6.90 12.84
C LEU A 188 2.67 -5.76 11.85
N VAL A 189 2.06 -4.59 12.08
CA VAL A 189 2.33 -3.35 11.35
C VAL A 189 3.81 -2.99 11.47
N ASN A 190 4.42 -2.60 10.35
CA ASN A 190 5.85 -2.33 10.19
C ASN A 190 6.78 -3.55 10.40
N LYS A 191 6.24 -4.75 10.62
CA LYS A 191 7.01 -6.00 10.62
C LYS A 191 6.75 -6.80 9.35
N VAL A 192 5.49 -7.11 9.12
CA VAL A 192 5.02 -7.91 7.96
C VAL A 192 3.86 -7.23 7.21
N LEU A 193 3.23 -6.21 7.82
CA LEU A 193 2.13 -5.44 7.23
C LEU A 193 2.52 -3.97 7.04
N VAL A 194 2.17 -3.41 5.89
CA VAL A 194 2.16 -1.96 5.69
C VAL A 194 0.77 -1.44 6.06
N GLU A 195 0.71 -0.43 6.92
CA GLU A 195 -0.53 0.29 7.22
C GLU A 195 -0.59 1.63 6.50
N ILE A 196 -1.69 1.88 5.81
CA ILE A 196 -2.05 3.17 5.24
C ILE A 196 -3.14 3.77 6.14
N PRO A 197 -2.79 4.67 7.06
CA PRO A 197 -3.70 5.05 8.14
C PRO A 197 -4.81 6.02 7.72
N TRP A 198 -4.65 6.71 6.59
CA TRP A 198 -5.61 7.72 6.08
C TRP A 198 -5.98 8.83 7.10
N ARG A 199 -5.06 9.12 8.02
CA ARG A 199 -5.30 9.99 9.20
C ARG A 199 -4.55 11.31 9.13
N ALA A 200 -4.03 11.70 7.96
CA ALA A 200 -3.39 13.00 7.86
C ALA A 200 -4.40 14.12 8.24
N ALA A 201 -3.87 15.28 8.60
CA ALA A 201 -4.69 16.41 9.04
C ALA A 201 -5.75 16.81 8.00
N GLU A 202 -6.72 17.60 8.45
CA GLU A 202 -7.77 18.09 7.58
C GLU A 202 -7.21 18.78 6.33
N GLY A 203 -7.73 18.42 5.15
CA GLY A 203 -7.29 19.02 3.89
C GLY A 203 -5.93 18.55 3.36
N VAL A 204 -5.30 17.53 3.97
CA VAL A 204 -4.07 16.92 3.44
C VAL A 204 -4.41 15.74 2.53
N GLY A 205 -4.10 15.83 1.24
CA GLY A 205 -4.35 14.72 0.33
C GLY A 205 -3.44 13.52 0.59
N GLU A 206 -3.99 12.31 0.51
CA GLU A 206 -3.22 11.07 0.63
C GLU A 206 -3.57 10.15 -0.54
N VAL A 207 -2.55 9.51 -1.12
CA VAL A 207 -2.70 8.57 -2.23
C VAL A 207 -1.94 7.30 -1.90
N ALA A 208 -2.48 6.14 -2.26
CA ALA A 208 -1.77 4.87 -2.25
C ALA A 208 -1.93 4.17 -3.60
N ILE A 209 -0.83 3.59 -4.09
CA ILE A 209 -0.77 2.85 -5.34
C ILE A 209 -0.33 1.42 -5.02
N LEU A 210 -1.14 0.46 -5.43
CA LEU A 210 -0.92 -0.98 -5.21
C LEU A 210 -0.89 -1.71 -6.56
N ASP A 211 -0.20 -2.84 -6.61
CA ASP A 211 -0.23 -3.79 -7.71
C ASP A 211 -0.91 -5.10 -7.25
N ASN A 212 -2.09 -5.39 -7.78
CA ASN A 212 -2.88 -6.56 -7.40
C ASN A 212 -2.21 -7.89 -7.76
N SER A 213 -1.20 -7.90 -8.63
CA SER A 213 -0.46 -9.11 -8.95
C SER A 213 0.54 -9.51 -7.85
N THR A 214 0.91 -8.58 -6.96
CA THR A 214 1.97 -8.78 -5.97
C THR A 214 1.54 -8.54 -4.52
N VAL A 215 0.44 -7.82 -4.28
CA VAL A 215 -0.06 -7.55 -2.92
C VAL A 215 -1.57 -7.79 -2.77
N LEU A 216 -1.96 -8.10 -1.54
CA LEU A 216 -3.33 -8.10 -1.04
C LEU A 216 -3.55 -6.89 -0.14
N HIS A 217 -4.80 -6.46 0.01
CA HIS A 217 -5.15 -5.40 0.94
C HIS A 217 -6.47 -5.68 1.66
N ALA A 218 -6.63 -5.08 2.84
CA ALA A 218 -7.84 -5.19 3.66
C ALA A 218 -8.14 -3.85 4.33
N SER A 219 -9.41 -3.61 4.68
CA SER A 219 -9.71 -2.56 5.66
C SER A 219 -9.32 -3.04 7.06
N TYR A 220 -8.85 -2.12 7.90
CA TYR A 220 -8.59 -2.39 9.31
C TYR A 220 -9.28 -1.36 10.20
N TYR A 221 -10.12 -1.89 11.09
CA TYR A 221 -10.86 -1.12 12.09
C TYR A 221 -10.27 -1.46 13.45
N ALA A 222 -9.25 -0.69 13.88
CA ALA A 222 -8.71 -0.80 15.24
C ALA A 222 -9.82 -0.65 16.31
N HIS A 223 -10.83 0.16 15.97
CA HIS A 223 -12.07 0.35 16.71
C HIS A 223 -13.24 -0.08 15.81
N PRO A 224 -13.82 -1.30 15.97
CA PRO A 224 -14.85 -1.85 15.09
C PRO A 224 -16.10 -0.96 14.92
N GLU A 225 -16.39 -0.14 15.91
CA GLU A 225 -17.46 0.87 15.92
C GLU A 225 -17.15 2.09 15.04
N LEU A 226 -15.88 2.29 14.65
CA LEU A 226 -15.39 3.41 13.84
C LEU A 226 -14.89 2.94 12.47
N ARG A 227 -15.80 2.45 11.62
CA ARG A 227 -15.49 1.93 10.27
C ARG A 227 -14.88 2.95 9.28
N GLY A 228 -14.91 4.25 9.63
CA GLY A 228 -14.49 5.33 8.76
C GLY A 228 -15.44 5.54 7.58
N TYR A 229 -15.04 6.41 6.65
CA TYR A 229 -15.80 6.67 5.42
C TYR A 229 -15.22 5.88 4.23
N PRO A 230 -15.99 5.71 3.13
CA PRO A 230 -15.51 5.13 1.88
C PRO A 230 -14.36 5.92 1.25
N ILE A 231 -13.27 5.22 0.91
CA ILE A 231 -12.12 5.81 0.24
C ILE A 231 -12.32 5.78 -1.28
N SER A 232 -11.82 6.78 -1.99
CA SER A 232 -11.91 6.82 -3.45
C SER A 232 -10.94 5.81 -4.06
N VAL A 233 -11.35 5.17 -5.16
CA VAL A 233 -10.58 4.11 -5.82
C VAL A 233 -10.69 4.18 -7.33
N ARG A 234 -9.57 3.84 -8.00
CA ARG A 234 -9.47 3.74 -9.45
C ARG A 234 -8.52 2.61 -9.85
N TYR A 235 -8.88 1.88 -10.90
CA TYR A 235 -8.04 0.85 -11.51
C TYR A 235 -7.28 1.42 -12.71
N LEU A 236 -5.98 1.10 -12.80
CA LEU A 236 -5.02 1.66 -13.76
C LEU A 236 -4.21 0.55 -14.45
N PHE A 237 -3.74 0.84 -15.67
CA PHE A 237 -2.83 0.00 -16.48
C PHE A 237 -1.35 0.28 -16.20
#